data_AF-A0A6N0X0M5-F1
#
_entry.id   AF-A0A6N0X0M5-F1
#
_cell.length_a   1.000
_cell.length_b   1.000
_cell.length_c   1.000
_cell.angle_alpha   90.00
_cell.angle_beta   90.00
_cell.angle_gamma   90.00
#
_symmetry.space_group_name_H-M   'P 1'
#
loop_
_entity.id
_entity.type
_entity.pdbx_description
1 polymer ?
#
loop_
_entity_poly.entity_id
_entity_poly.type
_entity_poly.pdbx_seq_one_letter_code
_entity_poly.pdbx_strand_id
1 'polypeptide(L)' 'MNRNAHPHSSDDIAVWPDGTWATLGEVRAGDSAHMSDDYEIVSYLDHARLKALGVEQDPDIGPG' A
#
# COMPACT_ATOMS: atom_id res chain seq x y z
N MET A 1 -20.92 -19.22 8.13
CA MET A 1 -19.64 -18.49 8.21
C MET A 1 -19.28 -17.98 6.82
N ASN A 2 -19.45 -16.68 6.53
CA ASN A 2 -18.95 -16.08 5.28
C ASN A 2 -17.93 -15.00 5.65
N ARG A 3 -16.65 -15.37 5.66
CA ARG A 3 -15.52 -14.45 5.89
C ARG A 3 -14.83 -14.08 4.57
N ASN A 4 -15.55 -13.99 3.45
CA ASN A 4 -15.01 -13.32 2.27
C ASN A 4 -15.50 -11.87 2.23
N ALA A 5 -15.19 -11.17 3.31
CA ALA A 5 -15.07 -9.73 3.27
C ALA A 5 -14.09 -9.42 2.15
N HIS A 6 -14.56 -8.75 1.10
CA HIS A 6 -13.67 -7.97 0.24
C HIS A 6 -13.87 -6.51 0.67
N PRO A 7 -13.28 -6.04 1.78
CA PRO A 7 -13.38 -4.64 2.16
C PRO A 7 -12.25 -3.81 1.51
N HIS A 8 -11.54 -4.38 0.52
CA HIS A 8 -10.40 -3.75 -0.12
C HIS A 8 -10.62 -3.68 -1.62
N SER A 9 -10.69 -2.46 -2.14
CA SER A 9 -10.75 -2.10 -3.55
C SER A 9 -9.40 -2.33 -4.20
N SER A 10 -9.37 -2.58 -5.51
CA SER A 10 -8.11 -2.67 -6.28
C SER A 10 -7.27 -1.39 -6.23
N ASP A 11 -7.88 -0.29 -5.78
CA ASP A 11 -7.30 1.03 -5.60
C ASP A 11 -6.59 1.21 -4.25
N ASP A 12 -6.80 0.28 -3.30
CA ASP A 12 -6.05 0.33 -2.05
C ASP A 12 -4.56 0.01 -2.30
N ILE A 13 -3.71 0.57 -1.45
CA ILE A 13 -2.25 0.46 -1.53
C ILE A 13 -1.80 -0.62 -0.56
N ALA A 14 -1.05 -1.60 -1.04
CA ALA A 14 -0.30 -2.53 -0.20
C ALA A 14 1.07 -1.92 0.11
N VAL A 15 1.40 -1.78 1.39
CA VAL A 15 2.66 -1.22 1.86
C VAL A 15 3.42 -2.26 2.67
N TRP A 16 4.69 -2.47 2.32
CA TRP A 16 5.59 -3.37 3.00
C TRP A 16 6.41 -2.65 4.07
N PRO A 17 6.91 -3.38 5.08
CA PRO A 17 7.73 -2.82 6.16
C PRO A 17 9.02 -2.15 5.67
N ASP A 18 9.52 -2.53 4.49
CA ASP A 18 10.69 -1.90 3.84
C ASP A 18 10.37 -0.53 3.22
N GLY A 19 9.11 -0.06 3.28
CA GLY A 19 8.65 1.18 2.65
C GLY A 19 8.30 1.03 1.16
N THR A 20 8.46 -0.17 0.60
CA THR A 20 7.96 -0.51 -0.73
C THR A 20 6.43 -0.50 -0.71
N TRP A 21 5.80 -0.05 -1.81
CA TRP A 21 4.36 -0.05 -1.96
C TRP A 21 3.96 -0.45 -3.38
N ALA A 22 2.77 -1.03 -3.50
CA ALA A 22 2.15 -1.41 -4.78
C ALA A 22 0.63 -1.29 -4.67
N THR A 23 -0.06 -1.15 -5.80
CA THR A 23 -1.52 -1.20 -5.77
C THR A 23 -2.00 -2.62 -5.50
N LEU A 24 -3.11 -2.77 -4.78
CA LEU A 24 -3.70 -4.08 -4.52
C LEU A 24 -4.14 -4.77 -5.83
N GLY A 25 -4.43 -3.98 -6.87
CA GLY A 25 -4.60 -4.46 -8.23
C GLY A 25 -3.36 -5.21 -8.77
N GLU A 26 -2.17 -4.64 -8.63
CA GLU A 26 -0.89 -5.27 -9.04
C GLU A 26 -0.55 -6.49 -8.20
N VAL A 27 -0.75 -6.42 -6.88
CA VAL A 27 -0.54 -7.57 -5.98
C VAL A 27 -1.45 -8.73 -6.37
N ARG A 28 -2.74 -8.46 -6.64
CA ARG A 28 -3.71 -9.47 -7.09
C ARG A 28 -3.45 -9.98 -8.51
N ALA A 29 -2.87 -9.16 -9.38
CA ALA A 29 -2.45 -9.57 -10.71
C ALA A 29 -1.28 -10.58 -10.67
N GLY A 30 -0.65 -10.75 -9.51
CA GLY A 30 0.47 -11.66 -9.31
C GLY A 30 1.82 -11.03 -9.65
N ASP A 31 1.85 -9.72 -9.92
CA ASP A 31 3.10 -8.98 -10.19
C ASP A 31 3.99 -8.94 -8.93
N SER A 32 3.37 -8.99 -7.75
CA SER A 32 4.05 -9.05 -6.44
C SER A 32 4.11 -10.45 -5.83
N ALA A 33 3.90 -11.53 -6.60
CA ALA A 33 3.90 -12.90 -6.08
C ALA A 33 5.26 -13.35 -5.49
N HIS A 34 6.32 -12.57 -5.70
CA HIS A 34 7.64 -12.77 -5.10
C HIS A 34 7.82 -12.08 -3.74
N MET A 35 6.90 -11.22 -3.32
CA MET A 35 6.97 -10.47 -2.05
C MET A 35 6.18 -11.18 -0.95
N SER A 36 6.58 -10.99 0.30
CA SER A 36 5.87 -11.54 1.46
C SER A 36 4.44 -11.01 1.56
N ASP A 37 3.51 -11.86 2.01
CA ASP A 37 2.12 -11.47 2.31
C ASP A 37 1.99 -10.53 3.53
N ASP A 38 3.09 -10.23 4.24
CA ASP A 38 3.17 -9.30 5.36
C ASP A 38 3.18 -7.82 4.91
N TYR A 39 2.12 -7.40 4.21
CA TYR A 39 1.88 -6.00 3.85
C TYR A 39 0.66 -5.44 4.58
N GLU A 40 0.71 -4.13 4.87
CA GLU A 40 -0.46 -3.39 5.35
C GLU A 40 -1.24 -2.84 4.16
N ILE A 41 -2.55 -3.10 4.12
CA ILE A 41 -3.44 -2.51 3.12
C ILE A 41 -3.94 -1.17 3.66
N VAL A 42 -3.53 -0.09 2.99
CA VAL A 42 -3.90 1.29 3.30
C VAL A 42 -4.78 1.81 2.19
N SER A 43 -5.84 2.54 2.53
CA SER A 43 -6.67 3.16 1.50
C SER A 43 -5.92 4.30 0.82
N TYR A 44 -6.00 4.39 -0.51
CA TYR A 44 -5.39 5.48 -1.27
C TYR A 44 -5.85 6.87 -0.77
N LEU A 45 -7.07 6.95 -0.23
CA LEU A 45 -7.64 8.18 0.33
C LEU A 45 -7.04 8.57 1.69
N ASP A 46 -6.32 7.65 2.35
CA ASP A 46 -5.68 7.90 3.65
C ASP A 46 -4.27 8.47 3.46
N HIS A 47 -4.21 9.68 2.91
CA HIS A 47 -2.97 10.43 2.68
C HIS A 47 -2.15 10.58 3.97
N ALA A 48 -2.80 10.70 5.14
CA ALA A 48 -2.12 10.81 6.43
C ALA A 48 -1.29 9.54 6.74
N ARG A 49 -1.84 8.36 6.48
CA ARG A 49 -1.14 7.08 6.70
C ARG A 49 -0.14 6.79 5.59
N LEU A 50 -0.45 7.11 4.33
CA LEU A 50 0.51 7.00 3.22
C LEU A 50 1.76 7.85 3.48
N LYS A 51 1.58 9.06 4.02
CA LYS A 51 2.66 9.94 4.44
C LYS A 51 3.44 9.39 5.64
N ALA A 52 2.75 8.86 6.64
CA ALA A 52 3.39 8.23 7.81
C ALA A 52 4.22 6.99 7.43
N LEU A 53 3.82 6.29 6.38
CA LEU A 53 4.53 5.12 5.83
C LEU A 53 5.61 5.50 4.81
N GLY A 54 5.77 6.78 4.47
CA GLY A 54 6.75 7.25 3.47
C GLY A 54 6.39 6.90 2.02
N VAL A 55 5.16 6.46 1.77
CA VAL A 55 4.62 6.17 0.42
C VAL A 55 4.36 7.47 -0.34
N GLU A 56 3.74 8.43 0.34
CA GLU A 56 3.61 9.79 -0.16
C GLU A 56 4.75 10.62 0.43
N GLN A 57 5.79 10.86 -0.37
CA GLN A 57 6.85 11.77 0.03
C GLN A 57 6.34 13.20 -0.03
N ASP A 58 6.49 13.95 1.06
CA ASP A 58 6.44 15.41 1.02
C ASP A 58 7.39 15.92 -0.08
N PRO A 59 6.91 16.69 -1.07
CA PRO A 59 7.79 17.33 -2.02
C PRO A 59 8.45 18.57 -1.38
N ASP A 60 9.16 18.40 -0.24
CA ASP A 60 10.08 19.43 0.27
C ASP A 60 11.02 18.89 1.36
N ILE A 61 12.04 18.11 0.98
CA ILE A 61 13.36 18.19 1.62
C ILE A 61 14.37 18.41 0.50
N GLY A 62 14.40 19.63 -0.02
CA GLY A 62 15.61 20.15 -0.64
C GLY A 62 16.53 20.65 0.47
N PRO A 63 17.80 20.22 0.56
CA PRO A 63 18.76 20.89 1.43
C PRO A 63 19.16 22.20 0.75
N GLY A 64 18.89 23.33 1.40
CA GLY A 64 19.31 24.67 0.95
C GLY A 64 19.44 25.63 2.11
#